data_AF-A0A182ANR5-F1
#
_entry.id   AF-A0A182ANR5-F1
#
_cell.length_a   1.000
_cell.length_b   1.000
_cell.length_c   1.000
_cell.angle_alpha   90.00
_cell.angle_beta   90.00
_cell.angle_gamma   90.00
#
_symmetry.space_group_name_H-M   'P 1'
#
loop_
_entity.id
_entity.type
_entity.pdbx_description
1 polymer ?
#
loop_
_entity_poly.entity_id
_entity_poly.type
_entity_poly.pdbx_seq_one_letter_code
_entity_poly.pdbx_strand_id
1 'polypeptide(L)' 'MSVCRRAYARPQPPSQHGRHYLCVCVHSDVYRQVRQLSAEHQLSLSGAAHHLLRLGAGLEPLLPLTSSPSTCSSKSHGD' A
#
# COMPACT_ATOMS: atom_id res chain seq x y z
N MET A 1 -5.07 27.98 -22.33
CA MET A 1 -5.54 27.05 -21.27
C MET A 1 -5.15 25.65 -21.66
N SER A 2 -4.14 25.05 -21.03
CA SER A 2 -3.66 23.71 -21.38
C SER A 2 -4.28 22.69 -20.43
N VAL A 3 -5.22 21.90 -20.96
CA VAL A 3 -5.79 20.73 -20.26
C VAL A 3 -4.74 19.62 -20.30
N CYS A 4 -4.05 19.41 -19.18
CA CYS A 4 -3.21 18.24 -18.97
C CYS A 4 -4.09 16.99 -19.01
N ARG A 5 -4.28 16.40 -20.19
CA ARG A 5 -4.91 15.09 -20.36
C ARG A 5 -4.04 14.07 -19.62
N ARG A 6 -4.51 13.65 -18.44
CA ARG A 6 -3.94 12.52 -17.70
C ARG A 6 -4.14 11.30 -18.57
N ALA A 7 -3.07 10.82 -19.20
CA ALA A 7 -3.11 9.61 -20.01
C ALA A 7 -3.65 8.48 -19.14
N TYR A 8 -4.78 7.87 -19.53
CA TYR A 8 -5.28 6.66 -18.91
C TYR A 8 -4.15 5.63 -18.94
N ALA A 9 -3.87 5.03 -17.77
CA ALA A 9 -2.65 4.30 -17.48
C ALA A 9 -2.31 3.26 -18.57
N ARG A 10 -1.04 3.23 -18.98
CA ARG A 10 -0.47 2.18 -19.83
C ARG A 10 -0.74 0.81 -19.17
N PRO A 11 -1.14 -0.24 -19.92
CA PRO A 11 -1.31 -1.57 -19.37
C PRO A 11 0.00 -2.01 -18.70
N GLN A 12 -0.02 -2.16 -17.38
CA GLN A 12 1.10 -2.75 -16.67
C GLN A 12 1.13 -4.25 -16.97
N PRO A 13 2.32 -4.85 -17.20
CA PRO A 13 2.41 -6.29 -17.36
C PRO A 13 1.78 -6.99 -16.14
N PRO A 14 1.08 -8.12 -16.32
CA PRO A 14 0.47 -8.84 -15.22
C PRO A 14 1.55 -9.17 -14.18
N SER A 15 1.34 -8.68 -12.96
CA SER A 15 2.22 -8.97 -11.84
C SER A 15 2.33 -10.46 -11.67
N GLN A 16 3.57 -10.99 -11.72
CA GLN A 16 3.85 -12.43 -11.75
C GLN A 16 3.37 -13.21 -10.51
N HIS A 17 2.81 -12.53 -9.50
CA HIS A 17 2.32 -13.13 -8.26
C HIS A 17 1.01 -12.50 -7.75
N GLY A 18 0.20 -11.89 -8.64
CA GLY A 18 -1.07 -11.25 -8.24
C GLY A 18 -0.90 -10.00 -7.37
N ARG A 19 0.29 -9.37 -7.37
CA ARG A 19 0.59 -8.18 -6.56
C ARG A 19 0.49 -6.91 -7.40
N HIS A 20 -0.48 -6.06 -7.11
CA HIS A 20 -0.64 -4.80 -7.82
C HIS A 20 -0.01 -3.65 -7.03
N TYR A 21 0.75 -2.79 -7.70
CA TYR A 21 1.34 -1.59 -7.10
C TYR A 21 0.54 -0.36 -7.49
N LEU A 22 0.10 0.39 -6.48
CA LEU A 22 -0.59 1.66 -6.65
C LEU A 22 0.20 2.76 -5.92
N CYS A 23 0.36 3.90 -6.58
CA CYS A 23 0.93 5.10 -6.00
C CYS A 23 -0.03 6.26 -6.26
N VAL A 24 -0.40 6.98 -5.19
CA VAL A 24 -1.39 8.06 -5.23
C VAL A 24 -0.92 9.22 -4.37
N CYS A 25 -1.30 10.44 -4.77
CA CYS A 25 -1.21 11.62 -3.92
C CYS A 25 -2.54 11.78 -3.17
N VAL A 26 -2.47 11.99 -1.86
CA VAL A 26 -3.63 12.21 -1.01
C VAL A 26 -3.60 13.60 -0.40
N HIS A 27 -4.76 14.03 0.09
CA HIS A 27 -4.91 15.28 0.80
C HIS A 27 -4.22 15.21 2.19
N SER A 28 -3.86 16.36 2.76
CA SER A 28 -2.96 16.42 3.93
C SER A 28 -3.57 15.86 5.22
N ASP A 29 -4.88 15.98 5.37
CA ASP A 29 -5.67 15.38 6.45
C ASP A 29 -5.67 13.86 6.38
N VAL A 30 -5.88 13.28 5.18
CA VAL A 30 -5.78 11.83 4.95
C VAL A 30 -4.38 11.34 5.31
N TYR A 31 -3.34 12.05 4.90
CA TYR A 31 -1.96 11.68 5.23
C TYR A 31 -1.71 11.66 6.75
N ARG A 32 -2.26 12.62 7.50
CA ARG A 32 -2.15 12.67 8.97
C ARG A 32 -2.82 11.46 9.63
N GLN A 33 -4.01 11.08 9.18
CA GLN A 33 -4.70 9.89 9.70
C GLN A 33 -3.93 8.61 9.41
N VAL A 34 -3.42 8.44 8.18
CA VAL A 34 -2.58 7.28 7.80
C VAL A 34 -1.31 7.22 8.66
N ARG A 35 -0.66 8.36 8.91
CA ARG A 35 0.52 8.46 9.78
C ARG A 35 0.22 8.05 11.22
N GLN A 36 -0.92 8.48 11.76
CA GLN A 36 -1.33 8.12 13.13
C GLN A 36 -1.57 6.61 13.24
N LEU A 37 -2.35 6.04 12.33
CA LEU A 37 -2.65 4.60 12.31
C LEU A 37 -1.38 3.76 12.11
N SER A 38 -0.45 4.23 11.27
CA SER A 38 0.86 3.61 11.08
C SER A 38 1.64 3.49 12.39
N ALA A 39 1.64 4.54 13.22
CA ALA A 39 2.31 4.52 14.52
C ALA A 39 1.60 3.61 15.52
N GLU A 40 0.26 3.69 15.58
CA GLU A 40 -0.57 2.92 16.51
C GLU A 40 -0.45 1.40 16.29
N HIS A 41 -0.50 0.97 15.03
CA HIS A 41 -0.47 -0.44 14.65
C HIS A 41 0.90 -0.94 14.20
N GLN A 42 1.94 -0.09 14.30
CA GLN A 42 3.30 -0.39 13.85
C GLN A 42 3.33 -0.90 12.40
N LEU A 43 2.54 -0.27 11.53
CA LEU A 43 2.46 -0.57 10.11
C LEU A 43 3.35 0.39 9.31
N SER A 44 3.81 -0.01 8.13
CA SER A 44 4.32 0.94 7.15
C SER A 44 3.20 1.91 6.73
N LEU A 45 3.54 3.06 6.14
CA LEU A 45 2.54 4.00 5.62
C LEU A 45 1.61 3.36 4.58
N SER A 46 2.18 2.54 3.68
CA SER A 46 1.39 1.79 2.70
C SER A 46 0.56 0.70 3.36
N GLY A 47 1.06 0.08 4.44
CA GLY A 47 0.30 -0.88 5.26
C GLY A 47 -0.89 -0.22 5.96
N ALA A 48 -0.69 0.94 6.57
CA ALA A 48 -1.77 1.70 7.21
C ALA A 48 -2.83 2.17 6.20
N ALA A 49 -2.40 2.65 5.02
CA ALA A 49 -3.34 2.97 3.94
C ALA A 49 -4.12 1.74 3.47
N HIS A 50 -3.44 0.61 3.28
CA HIS A 50 -4.08 -0.65 2.90
C HIS A 50 -5.03 -1.16 3.98
N HIS A 51 -4.71 -0.99 5.26
CA HIS A 51 -5.58 -1.32 6.38
C HIS A 51 -6.90 -0.54 6.31
N LEU A 52 -6.84 0.79 6.11
CA LEU A 52 -8.05 1.61 5.96
C LEU A 52 -8.88 1.21 4.73
N LEU A 53 -8.22 0.90 3.61
CA LEU A 53 -8.90 0.42 2.40
C LEU A 53 -9.63 -0.91 2.63
N ARG A 54 -9.04 -1.83 3.42
CA ARG A 54 -9.67 -3.09 3.80
C ARG A 54 -10.92 -2.85 4.64
N LEU A 55 -10.84 -2.03 5.68
CA LEU A 55 -11.98 -1.68 6.51
C LEU A 55 -13.12 -1.04 5.70
N GLY A 56 -12.79 -0.08 4.82
CA GLY A 56 -13.77 0.57 3.94
C GLY A 56 -14.43 -0.40 2.93
N ALA A 57 -13.77 -1.50 2.60
CA ALA A 57 -14.29 -2.57 1.75
C ALA A 57 -14.99 -3.70 2.52
N GLY A 58 -15.12 -3.59 3.86
CA GLY A 58 -15.70 -4.64 4.70
C GLY A 58 -14.81 -5.88 4.86
N LEU A 59 -13.49 -5.75 4.65
CA LEU A 59 -12.51 -6.81 4.82
C LEU A 59 -11.85 -6.71 6.20
N GLU A 60 -11.41 -7.85 6.73
CA GLU A 60 -10.68 -7.92 8.00
C GLU A 60 -9.43 -7.02 8.00
N PRO A 61 -9.08 -6.37 9.12
CA PRO A 61 -7.90 -5.50 9.22
C PRO A 61 -6.58 -6.24 8.95
N LEU A 62 -5.52 -5.49 8.63
CA LEU A 62 -4.18 -6.07 8.58
C LEU A 62 -3.69 -6.43 9.98
N LEU A 63 -3.08 -7.61 10.11
CA LEU A 63 -2.41 -8.03 11.32
C LEU A 63 -1.18 -7.13 11.61
N PRO A 64 -0.89 -6.82 12.87
CA PRO A 64 0.33 -6.10 13.25
C PRO A 64 1.58 -6.86 12.80
N LEU A 65 2.63 -6.13 12.41
CA LEU A 65 3.88 -6.73 11.95
C LEU A 65 4.61 -7.54 13.05
N THR A 66 4.31 -7.27 14.32
CA THR A 66 4.90 -7.97 15.47
C THR A 66 4.30 -9.36 15.72
N SER A 67 3.22 -9.72 15.03
CA SER A 67 2.46 -10.95 15.30
C SER A 67 2.94 -12.18 14.53
N SER A 68 3.95 -12.06 13.64
CA SER A 68 4.46 -13.20 12.87
C SER A 68 5.99 -13.20 12.86
N PRO A 69 6.65 -14.36 13.09
CA PRO A 69 8.07 -14.49 12.87
C PRO A 69 8.39 -14.17 11.41
N SER A 70 9.37 -13.30 11.21
CA SER A 70 9.84 -12.83 9.93
C SER A 70 10.31 -14.00 9.05
N THR A 71 9.49 -14.50 8.13
CA THR A 71 10.03 -15.20 6.96
C THR A 71 10.29 -14.17 5.87
N CYS A 72 11.43 -13.51 6.01
CA CYS A 72 12.10 -12.83 4.92
C CYS A 72 12.53 -13.88 3.89
N SER A 73 11.66 -14.20 2.93
CA SER A 73 12.09 -14.87 1.70
C SER A 73 12.81 -13.84 0.82
N SER A 74 14.01 -13.44 1.24
CA SER A 74 14.98 -12.76 0.39
C SER A 74 15.43 -13.76 -0.67
N LYS A 75 14.82 -13.71 -1.85
CA LYS A 75 15.29 -14.45 -3.01
C LYS A 75 16.59 -13.77 -3.46
N SER A 76 17.72 -14.35 -3.08
CA SER A 76 19.05 -14.00 -3.59
C SER A 76 19.01 -14.12 -5.12
N HIS A 77 19.29 -13.03 -5.82
CA HIS A 77 19.64 -13.08 -7.24
C HIS A 77 21.11 -12.66 -7.30
N GLY A 78 21.98 -13.65 -7.44
CA GLY A 78 23.36 -13.43 -7.80
C GLY A 78 23.45 -13.12 -9.29
N ASP A 79 24.29 -12.14 -9.59
CA ASP A 79 25.18 -12.15 -10.74
C ASP A 79 26.53 -11.61 -10.25
#